data_AF-B4NUF0-F1
#
_entry.id   AF-B4NUF0-F1
#
_cell.length_a   1.000
_cell.length_b   1.000
_cell.length_c   1.000
_cell.angle_alpha   90.00
_cell.angle_beta   90.00
_cell.angle_gamma   90.00
#
_symmetry.space_group_name_H-M   'P 1'
#
loop_
_entity.id
_entity.type
_entity.pdbx_description
1 polymer ?
#
loop_
_entity_poly.entity_id
_entity_poly.type
_entity_poly.pdbx_seq_one_letter_code
_entity_poly.pdbx_strand_id
1 'polypeptide(L)'
;MDVESNNKRATNGGRQFTPPSDSDSKESSVERELNGEIEAVELNGSGSGGHSNGHVKKLMAVEDGRIKQAPIMLGNFMARAVADDCIPPKFVAKTGEELRRLGLGEHAEQALRRADSLIYKHVWAHLDNVWGMGGPLRPVKTITMQMELLLKEYLSSRDVAEAQRCLRALEVPHYHHELVYEAIVMTLESLSQTTEEAMCELLKQLDLTCLVLPAGMEQGFLRAFDDMADIVLDVPLAYIILDRFVERCNRAGFLTDKIINNVPSR
;
A
#
# COMPACT_ATOMS: atom_id res chain seq x y z
N MET A 1 -19.15 48.63 52.22
CA MET A 1 -19.17 47.73 53.38
C MET A 1 -19.51 46.36 52.82
N ASP A 2 -18.53 45.71 52.19
CA ASP A 2 -17.63 44.68 52.77
C ASP A 2 -18.27 43.29 52.51
N VAL A 3 -17.83 42.52 51.50
CA VAL A 3 -16.63 41.66 51.39
C VAL A 3 -16.93 40.22 51.85
N GLU A 4 -16.56 39.26 50.97
CA GLU A 4 -16.27 37.82 51.21
C GLU A 4 -17.43 36.87 51.58
N SER A 5 -17.40 35.56 51.34
CA SER A 5 -16.65 34.70 50.41
C SER A 5 -17.30 33.31 50.43
N ASN A 6 -17.08 32.62 49.31
CA ASN A 6 -17.42 31.26 48.95
C ASN A 6 -16.85 30.19 49.93
N ASN A 7 -17.65 29.18 50.38
CA ASN A 7 -17.30 27.74 50.27
C ASN A 7 -18.28 26.73 50.93
N LYS A 8 -18.58 25.68 50.14
CA LYS A 8 -18.66 24.23 50.46
C LYS A 8 -19.61 23.71 51.55
N ARG A 9 -20.56 22.86 51.12
CA ARG A 9 -20.55 21.39 51.37
C ARG A 9 -21.74 20.72 50.65
N ALA A 10 -21.46 20.02 49.54
CA ALA A 10 -22.38 19.03 48.98
C ALA A 10 -22.04 17.66 49.59
N THR A 11 -23.08 16.99 50.06
CA THR A 11 -23.04 15.70 50.76
C THR A 11 -22.92 14.52 49.80
N ASN A 12 -22.04 13.59 50.16
CA ASN A 12 -21.80 12.27 49.56
C ASN A 12 -23.07 11.45 49.34
N GLY A 13 -23.31 11.03 48.10
CA GLY A 13 -24.12 9.86 47.75
C GLY A 13 -23.21 8.84 47.07
N GLY A 14 -22.89 7.76 47.78
CA GLY A 14 -21.97 6.72 47.32
C GLY A 14 -22.53 5.91 46.15
N ARG A 15 -21.77 5.86 45.05
CA ARG A 15 -21.78 4.75 44.10
C ARG A 15 -20.46 4.01 44.26
N GLN A 16 -20.55 2.72 44.57
CA GLN A 16 -19.43 1.78 44.47
C GLN A 16 -18.85 1.86 43.06
N PHE A 17 -17.59 2.29 42.98
CA PHE A 17 -16.79 2.30 41.77
C PHE A 17 -15.96 1.01 41.78
N THR A 18 -16.38 0.01 41.00
CA THR A 18 -15.50 -1.10 40.64
C THR A 18 -14.54 -0.59 39.57
N PRO A 19 -13.21 -0.68 39.76
CA PRO A 19 -12.28 -0.25 38.71
C PRO A 19 -12.40 -1.23 37.53
N PRO A 20 -12.41 -0.75 36.28
CA PRO A 20 -12.18 -1.64 35.16
C PRO A 20 -10.74 -2.14 35.28
N SER A 21 -10.56 -3.46 35.17
CA SER A 21 -9.25 -4.07 35.05
C SER A 21 -8.64 -3.62 33.72
N ASP A 22 -7.76 -2.61 33.78
CA ASP A 22 -6.89 -2.23 32.68
C ASP A 22 -5.93 -3.38 32.37
N SER A 23 -6.31 -4.20 31.40
CA SER A 23 -5.37 -4.94 30.57
C SER A 23 -5.79 -4.80 29.11
N ASP A 24 -5.96 -3.56 28.66
CA ASP A 24 -5.96 -3.23 27.24
C ASP A 24 -4.52 -3.36 26.73
N SER A 25 -4.19 -4.61 26.37
CA SER A 25 -3.08 -4.92 25.49
C SER A 25 -3.28 -4.06 24.24
N LYS A 26 -2.37 -3.11 23.98
CA LYS A 26 -2.38 -2.33 22.74
C LYS A 26 -2.15 -3.30 21.59
N GLU A 27 -3.23 -3.79 21.01
CA GLU A 27 -3.21 -4.64 19.84
C GLU A 27 -2.57 -3.85 18.69
N SER A 28 -1.44 -4.37 18.20
CA SER A 28 -0.67 -3.70 17.15
C SER A 28 -1.45 -3.71 15.83
N SER A 29 -1.18 -2.75 14.93
CA SER A 29 -1.83 -2.72 13.61
C SER A 29 -1.68 -4.03 12.83
N VAL A 30 -0.60 -4.79 13.08
CA VAL A 30 -0.33 -6.10 12.48
C VAL A 30 -1.23 -7.20 13.06
N GLU A 31 -1.50 -7.16 14.37
CA GLU A 31 -2.43 -8.10 15.02
C GLU A 31 -3.87 -7.86 14.59
N ARG A 32 -4.26 -6.61 14.33
CA ARG A 32 -5.58 -6.26 13.76
C ARG A 32 -5.77 -6.76 12.34
N GLU A 33 -4.72 -6.76 11.53
CA GLU A 33 -4.75 -7.24 10.14
C GLU A 33 -4.83 -8.79 10.09
N LEU A 34 -4.04 -9.47 10.93
CA LEU A 34 -4.10 -10.94 11.08
C LEU A 34 -5.45 -11.41 11.65
N ASN A 35 -6.00 -10.72 12.65
CA ASN A 35 -7.30 -11.08 13.23
C ASN A 35 -8.46 -10.81 12.27
N GLY A 36 -8.38 -9.76 11.44
CA GLY A 36 -9.35 -9.48 10.38
C GLY A 36 -9.38 -10.55 9.27
N GLU A 37 -8.23 -11.15 8.95
CA GLU A 37 -8.16 -12.26 8.00
C GLU A 37 -8.73 -13.58 8.57
N ILE A 38 -8.58 -13.82 9.88
CA ILE A 38 -9.13 -15.00 10.56
C ILE A 38 -10.66 -14.92 10.66
N GLU A 39 -11.22 -13.76 10.98
CA GLU A 39 -12.67 -13.56 11.10
C GLU A 39 -13.38 -13.70 9.73
N ALA A 40 -12.71 -13.30 8.65
CA ALA A 40 -13.20 -13.51 7.27
C ALA A 40 -13.23 -14.99 6.85
N VAL A 41 -12.42 -15.84 7.50
CA VAL A 41 -12.44 -17.30 7.29
C VAL A 41 -13.57 -17.96 8.11
N GLU A 42 -13.83 -17.49 9.32
CA GLU A 42 -14.87 -18.07 10.19
C GLU A 42 -16.30 -17.74 9.74
N LEU A 43 -16.54 -16.59 9.10
CA LEU A 43 -17.86 -16.27 8.51
C LEU A 43 -18.24 -17.16 7.32
N ASN A 44 -17.28 -17.89 6.73
CA ASN A 44 -17.52 -18.92 5.73
C ASN A 44 -17.66 -20.33 6.34
N GLY A 45 -17.54 -20.45 7.66
CA GLY A 45 -17.43 -21.70 8.41
C GLY A 45 -18.58 -21.97 9.38
N SER A 46 -19.80 -21.51 9.11
CA SER A 46 -20.96 -21.95 9.92
C SER A 46 -22.29 -21.84 9.17
N GLY A 47 -22.96 -22.98 8.95
CA GLY A 47 -24.36 -23.00 8.51
C GLY A 47 -24.74 -24.19 7.64
N SER A 48 -24.99 -25.34 8.26
CA SER A 48 -25.66 -26.48 7.64
C SER A 48 -27.13 -26.19 7.31
N GLY A 49 -27.56 -26.50 6.07
CA GLY A 49 -28.93 -26.94 5.75
C GLY A 49 -29.71 -26.09 4.75
N GLY A 50 -30.00 -26.65 3.57
CA GLY A 50 -31.06 -26.15 2.68
C GLY A 50 -30.78 -26.32 1.19
N HIS A 51 -31.49 -27.24 0.53
CA HIS A 51 -31.40 -27.52 -0.90
C HIS A 51 -32.00 -26.40 -1.76
N SER A 52 -31.28 -25.95 -2.80
CA SER A 52 -31.89 -25.60 -4.10
C SER A 52 -30.84 -25.34 -5.18
N ASN A 53 -31.10 -25.92 -6.35
CA ASN A 53 -30.32 -25.86 -7.59
C ASN A 53 -29.78 -24.46 -7.93
N GLY A 54 -28.47 -24.38 -8.15
CA GLY A 54 -27.81 -23.24 -8.78
C GLY A 54 -26.46 -23.70 -9.32
N HIS A 55 -26.22 -23.42 -10.60
CA HIS A 55 -24.99 -23.74 -11.33
C HIS A 55 -23.75 -23.62 -10.44
N VAL A 56 -23.08 -24.74 -10.21
CA VAL A 56 -21.78 -24.78 -9.52
C VAL A 56 -20.80 -24.00 -10.37
N LYS A 57 -20.66 -22.69 -10.08
CA LYS A 57 -19.48 -21.92 -10.46
C LYS A 57 -18.34 -22.63 -9.76
N LYS A 58 -17.57 -23.40 -10.54
CA LYS A 58 -16.28 -23.94 -10.15
C LYS A 58 -15.52 -22.79 -9.49
N LEU A 59 -15.30 -22.87 -8.16
CA LEU A 59 -14.39 -21.97 -7.48
C LEU A 59 -13.06 -22.10 -8.23
N MET A 60 -12.69 -21.03 -8.93
CA MET A 60 -11.36 -20.90 -9.48
C MET A 60 -10.46 -20.86 -8.26
N ALA A 61 -9.58 -21.85 -8.14
CA ALA A 61 -8.63 -21.96 -7.05
C ALA A 61 -7.84 -20.65 -6.93
N VAL A 62 -8.22 -19.83 -5.96
CA VAL A 62 -7.35 -18.79 -5.43
C VAL A 62 -6.28 -19.57 -4.68
N GLU A 63 -5.09 -19.63 -5.29
CA GLU A 63 -3.77 -19.89 -4.68
C GLU A 63 -3.14 -21.27 -4.79
N ASP A 64 -2.77 -21.59 -6.01
CA ASP A 64 -1.57 -22.41 -6.25
C ASP A 64 -0.26 -21.58 -6.18
N GLY A 65 -0.35 -20.29 -5.83
CA GLY A 65 0.76 -19.31 -5.79
C GLY A 65 1.34 -19.03 -4.39
N ARG A 66 0.53 -18.99 -3.32
CA ARG A 66 1.02 -18.72 -1.95
C ARG A 66 1.97 -19.82 -1.45
N ILE A 67 1.67 -21.08 -1.75
CA ILE A 67 2.51 -22.24 -1.36
C ILE A 67 3.87 -22.21 -2.09
N LYS A 68 3.92 -21.72 -3.34
CA LYS A 68 5.18 -21.62 -4.11
C LYS A 68 6.13 -20.55 -3.56
N GLN A 69 5.60 -19.52 -2.90
CA GLN A 69 6.41 -18.46 -2.28
C GLN A 69 6.80 -18.76 -0.83
N ALA A 70 6.14 -19.70 -0.15
CA ALA A 70 6.46 -20.04 1.24
C ALA A 70 7.93 -20.47 1.46
N PRO A 71 8.55 -21.31 0.60
CA PRO A 71 9.98 -21.62 0.70
C PRO A 71 10.88 -20.39 0.55
N ILE A 72 10.47 -19.44 -0.31
CA ILE A 72 11.21 -18.20 -0.57
C ILE A 72 11.17 -17.29 0.66
N MET A 73 9.98 -17.08 1.23
CA MET A 73 9.76 -16.28 2.44
C MET A 73 10.47 -16.90 3.65
N LEU A 74 10.40 -18.22 3.81
CA LEU A 74 11.08 -18.92 4.90
C LEU A 74 12.61 -18.85 4.75
N GLY A 75 13.14 -19.00 3.53
CA GLY A 75 14.57 -18.82 3.28
C GLY A 75 15.06 -17.40 3.56
N ASN A 76 14.25 -16.39 3.20
CA ASN A 76 14.49 -14.99 3.54
C ASN A 76 14.51 -14.77 5.07
N PHE A 77 13.52 -15.33 5.78
CA PHE A 77 13.43 -15.28 7.25
C PHE A 77 14.67 -15.86 7.91
N MET A 78 15.06 -17.06 7.50
CA MET A 78 16.23 -17.76 8.05
C MET A 78 17.52 -16.99 7.77
N ALA A 79 17.68 -16.40 6.58
CA ALA A 79 18.82 -15.54 6.29
C ALA A 79 18.89 -14.31 7.21
N ARG A 80 17.74 -13.67 7.47
CA ARG A 80 17.68 -12.52 8.38
C ARG A 80 17.93 -12.92 9.84
N ALA A 81 17.37 -14.04 10.28
CA ALA A 81 17.60 -14.57 11.63
C ALA A 81 19.08 -14.97 11.86
N VAL A 82 19.80 -15.41 10.82
CA VAL A 82 21.26 -15.58 10.90
C VAL A 82 21.99 -14.24 11.01
N ALA A 83 21.54 -13.22 10.27
CA ALA A 83 22.15 -11.88 10.31
C ALA A 83 21.92 -11.12 11.61
N ASP A 84 20.77 -11.34 12.24
CA ASP A 84 20.42 -10.76 13.53
C ASP A 84 20.95 -11.62 14.70
N ASP A 85 21.85 -12.58 14.45
CA ASP A 85 22.45 -13.51 15.43
C ASP A 85 21.44 -14.34 16.25
N CYS A 86 20.20 -14.48 15.78
CA CYS A 86 19.16 -15.29 16.41
C CYS A 86 19.39 -16.80 16.19
N ILE A 87 20.02 -17.18 15.07
CA ILE A 87 20.38 -18.58 14.76
C ILE A 87 21.80 -18.67 14.17
N PRO A 88 22.57 -19.72 14.46
CA PRO A 88 23.94 -19.84 13.96
C PRO A 88 23.99 -20.11 12.45
N PRO A 89 24.97 -19.59 11.68
CA PRO A 89 25.10 -19.83 10.24
C PRO A 89 25.14 -21.32 9.84
N LYS A 90 25.67 -22.19 10.72
CA LYS A 90 25.69 -23.65 10.53
C LYS A 90 24.30 -24.28 10.46
N PHE A 91 23.27 -23.57 10.89
CA PHE A 91 21.87 -24.02 10.81
C PHE A 91 21.43 -24.14 9.35
N VAL A 92 21.82 -23.19 8.50
CA VAL A 92 21.40 -23.11 7.10
C VAL A 92 22.45 -23.61 6.11
N ALA A 93 23.74 -23.49 6.46
CA ALA A 93 24.84 -24.03 5.68
C ALA A 93 24.90 -25.56 5.78
N LYS A 94 24.11 -26.24 4.94
CA LYS A 94 24.03 -27.71 4.84
C LYS A 94 24.57 -28.17 3.49
N THR A 95 25.44 -29.18 3.52
CA THR A 95 25.86 -29.88 2.31
C THR A 95 24.72 -30.71 1.71
N GLY A 96 24.79 -31.03 0.41
CA GLY A 96 23.75 -31.85 -0.26
C GLY A 96 23.55 -33.22 0.40
N GLU A 97 24.62 -33.83 0.91
CA GLU A 97 24.57 -35.10 1.65
C GLU A 97 23.87 -34.94 3.01
N GLU A 98 24.10 -33.83 3.73
CA GLU A 98 23.39 -33.55 4.99
C GLU A 98 21.91 -33.29 4.77
N LEU A 99 21.54 -32.55 3.73
CA LEU A 99 20.14 -32.32 3.35
C LEU A 99 19.43 -33.65 3.03
N ARG A 100 20.08 -34.51 2.25
CA ARG A 100 19.55 -35.84 1.91
C ARG A 100 19.41 -36.74 3.15
N ARG A 101 20.37 -36.68 4.08
CA ARG A 101 20.30 -37.44 5.35
C ARG A 101 19.17 -36.98 6.26
N LEU A 102 18.83 -35.69 6.24
CA LEU A 102 17.75 -35.12 7.05
C LEU A 102 16.35 -35.53 6.53
N GLY A 103 16.24 -36.04 5.30
CA GLY A 103 14.97 -36.51 4.74
C GLY A 103 13.90 -35.42 4.66
N LEU A 104 14.30 -34.17 4.43
CA LEU A 104 13.39 -33.03 4.40
C LEU A 104 12.49 -33.06 3.16
N GLY A 105 11.31 -32.45 3.27
CA GLY A 105 10.48 -32.18 2.10
C GLY A 105 11.13 -31.18 1.16
N GLU A 106 10.79 -31.26 -0.14
CA GLU A 106 11.34 -30.42 -1.21
C GLU A 106 11.32 -28.92 -0.88
N HIS A 107 10.20 -28.43 -0.35
CA HIS A 107 10.01 -27.03 0.06
C HIS A 107 10.95 -26.59 1.20
N ALA A 108 11.22 -27.48 2.16
CA ALA A 108 12.13 -27.19 3.26
C ALA A 108 13.58 -27.17 2.79
N GLU A 109 13.95 -28.06 1.88
CA GLU A 109 15.27 -28.05 1.23
C GLU A 109 15.47 -26.76 0.41
N GLN A 110 14.45 -26.34 -0.34
CA GLN A 110 14.47 -25.11 -1.12
C GLN A 110 14.67 -23.86 -0.24
N ALA A 111 13.97 -23.79 0.90
CA ALA A 111 14.13 -22.70 1.87
C ALA A 111 15.56 -22.62 2.44
N LEU A 112 16.12 -23.77 2.85
CA LEU A 112 17.49 -23.86 3.36
C LEU A 112 18.51 -23.42 2.32
N ARG A 113 18.41 -23.92 1.08
CA ARG A 113 19.31 -23.54 -0.03
C ARG A 113 19.24 -22.05 -0.33
N ARG A 114 18.04 -21.46 -0.27
CA ARG A 114 17.88 -20.00 -0.46
C ARG A 114 18.53 -19.21 0.67
N ALA A 115 18.28 -19.57 1.92
CA ALA A 115 18.86 -18.91 3.09
C ALA A 115 20.39 -18.93 3.02
N ASP A 116 20.95 -20.10 2.70
CA ASP A 116 22.38 -20.30 2.53
C ASP A 116 22.96 -19.39 1.42
N SER A 117 22.31 -19.35 0.26
CA SER A 117 22.72 -18.47 -0.84
C SER A 117 22.69 -16.98 -0.49
N LEU A 118 21.75 -16.55 0.36
CA LEU A 118 21.64 -15.15 0.79
C LEU A 118 22.78 -14.76 1.75
N ILE A 119 23.18 -15.65 2.65
CA ILE A 119 24.24 -15.40 3.63
C ILE A 119 25.63 -15.44 2.98
N TYR A 120 25.87 -16.38 2.08
CA TYR A 120 27.17 -16.54 1.41
C TYR A 120 27.54 -15.39 0.47
N LYS A 121 26.59 -14.56 0.05
CA LYS A 121 26.85 -13.43 -0.84
C LYS A 121 27.56 -12.24 -0.17
N HIS A 122 27.88 -12.29 1.13
CA HIS A 122 28.66 -11.24 1.85
C HIS A 122 28.18 -9.80 1.67
N VAL A 123 26.94 -9.58 1.25
CA VAL A 123 26.31 -8.26 1.22
C VAL A 123 25.25 -8.24 2.31
N TRP A 124 25.68 -8.17 3.57
CA TRP A 124 24.79 -8.02 4.73
C TRP A 124 23.84 -6.83 4.55
N ALA A 125 24.29 -5.77 3.87
CA ALA A 125 23.49 -4.60 3.49
C ALA A 125 22.34 -4.90 2.50
N HIS A 126 22.33 -6.05 1.82
CA HIS A 126 21.25 -6.48 0.93
C HIS A 126 20.11 -7.18 1.71
N LEU A 127 20.36 -7.60 2.96
CA LEU A 127 19.34 -8.23 3.81
C LEU A 127 18.32 -7.25 4.37
N ASP A 128 18.58 -5.94 4.28
CA ASP A 128 17.61 -4.90 4.62
C ASP A 128 16.43 -4.86 3.64
N ASN A 129 16.63 -5.34 2.40
CA ASN A 129 15.61 -5.39 1.36
C ASN A 129 15.04 -6.80 1.12
N VAL A 130 15.39 -7.77 1.98
CA VAL A 130 15.03 -9.19 1.78
C VAL A 130 13.52 -9.43 1.80
N TRP A 131 12.77 -8.59 2.50
CA TRP A 131 11.32 -8.63 2.57
C TRP A 131 10.64 -7.95 1.38
N GLY A 132 11.43 -7.40 0.46
CA GLY A 132 11.01 -6.41 -0.51
C GLY A 132 11.45 -5.02 -0.05
N MET A 133 11.80 -4.18 -1.02
CA MET A 133 11.69 -2.75 -0.78
C MET A 133 10.17 -2.53 -0.86
N GLY A 134 9.44 -2.19 0.19
CA GLY A 134 7.98 -2.05 0.11
C GLY A 134 7.54 -1.22 1.29
N GLY A 135 6.52 -0.39 1.09
CA GLY A 135 5.88 0.30 2.21
C GLY A 135 6.57 1.56 2.72
N PRO A 136 6.08 2.08 3.85
CA PRO A 136 6.30 3.47 4.30
C PRO A 136 7.71 3.73 4.86
N LEU A 137 8.52 2.69 5.09
CA LEU A 137 9.89 2.85 5.59
C LEU A 137 10.88 3.25 4.51
N ARG A 138 10.49 3.19 3.23
CA ARG A 138 11.32 3.70 2.13
C ARG A 138 11.45 5.23 2.22
N PRO A 139 12.61 5.81 1.89
CA PRO A 139 12.74 7.25 1.77
C PRO A 139 11.72 7.80 0.76
N VAL A 140 11.04 8.90 1.12
CA VAL A 140 10.01 9.54 0.29
C VAL A 140 10.50 9.77 -1.14
N LYS A 141 11.75 10.25 -1.30
CA LYS A 141 12.39 10.46 -2.61
C LYS A 141 12.41 9.19 -3.47
N THR A 142 12.65 8.02 -2.87
CA THR A 142 12.66 6.76 -3.59
C THR A 142 11.24 6.38 -4.03
N ILE A 143 10.24 6.61 -3.19
CA ILE A 143 8.83 6.35 -3.52
C ILE A 143 8.39 7.25 -4.67
N THR A 144 8.62 8.56 -4.59
CA THR A 144 8.30 9.52 -5.66
C THR A 144 8.98 9.11 -6.98
N MET A 145 10.27 8.76 -6.95
CA MET A 145 10.97 8.27 -8.15
C MET A 145 10.33 7.00 -8.75
N GLN A 146 9.85 6.08 -7.93
CA GLN A 146 9.15 4.88 -8.44
C GLN A 146 7.78 5.24 -9.03
N MET A 147 7.06 6.21 -8.46
CA MET A 147 5.80 6.71 -9.01
C MET A 147 6.02 7.38 -10.37
N GLU A 148 7.06 8.21 -10.52
CA GLU A 148 7.43 8.80 -11.80
C GLU A 148 7.78 7.73 -12.86
N LEU A 149 8.56 6.70 -12.47
CA LEU A 149 8.93 5.62 -13.37
C LEU A 149 7.71 4.83 -13.83
N LEU A 150 6.79 4.52 -12.92
CA LEU A 150 5.50 3.89 -13.21
C LEU A 150 4.71 4.71 -14.24
N LEU A 151 4.60 6.03 -14.05
CA LEU A 151 3.88 6.91 -14.96
C LEU A 151 4.55 6.96 -16.35
N LYS A 152 5.88 7.09 -16.40
CA LYS A 152 6.67 7.08 -17.65
C LYS A 152 6.54 5.75 -18.40
N GLU A 153 6.57 4.63 -17.68
CA GLU A 153 6.38 3.31 -18.25
C GLU A 153 4.96 3.15 -18.82
N TYR A 154 3.94 3.55 -18.06
CA TYR A 154 2.56 3.56 -18.53
C TYR A 154 2.38 4.42 -19.79
N LEU A 155 3.02 5.59 -19.85
CA LEU A 155 2.94 6.44 -21.04
C LEU A 155 3.47 5.74 -22.29
N SER A 156 4.45 4.85 -22.13
CA SER A 156 5.08 4.11 -23.22
C SER A 156 4.31 2.82 -23.56
N SER A 157 3.84 2.09 -22.56
CA SER A 157 3.23 0.75 -22.73
C SER A 157 1.71 0.78 -22.87
N ARG A 158 1.04 1.79 -22.31
CA ARG A 158 -0.42 1.85 -22.10
C ARG A 158 -0.98 0.69 -21.27
N ASP A 159 -0.13 -0.02 -20.52
CA ASP A 159 -0.56 -1.14 -19.69
C ASP A 159 -1.06 -0.66 -18.32
N VAL A 160 -2.40 -0.55 -18.20
CA VAL A 160 -3.06 -0.17 -16.95
C VAL A 160 -2.88 -1.24 -15.86
N ALA A 161 -2.87 -2.53 -16.24
CA ALA A 161 -2.77 -3.61 -15.26
C ALA A 161 -1.38 -3.61 -14.61
N GLU A 162 -0.33 -3.37 -15.40
CA GLU A 162 1.02 -3.24 -14.87
C GLU A 162 1.18 -1.99 -14.02
N ALA A 163 0.63 -0.84 -14.43
CA ALA A 163 0.63 0.37 -13.62
C ALA A 163 -0.03 0.14 -12.25
N GLN A 164 -1.18 -0.53 -12.21
CA GLN A 164 -1.85 -0.88 -10.95
C GLN A 164 -1.03 -1.87 -10.10
N ARG A 165 -0.36 -2.84 -10.74
CA ARG A 165 0.52 -3.80 -10.05
C ARG A 165 1.71 -3.08 -9.40
N CYS A 166 2.36 -2.19 -10.14
CA CYS A 166 3.47 -1.37 -9.66
C CYS A 166 3.04 -0.48 -8.50
N LEU A 167 1.87 0.17 -8.59
CA LEU A 167 1.35 1.01 -7.51
C LEU A 167 1.06 0.20 -6.24
N ARG A 168 0.41 -0.97 -6.37
CA ARG A 168 0.17 -1.88 -5.24
C ARG A 168 1.47 -2.33 -4.57
N ALA A 169 2.50 -2.61 -5.35
CA ALA A 169 3.81 -3.03 -4.84
C ALA A 169 4.56 -1.93 -4.07
N LEU A 170 4.13 -0.66 -4.15
CA LEU A 170 4.69 0.40 -3.31
C LEU A 170 4.17 0.37 -1.88
N GLU A 171 2.97 -0.19 -1.63
CA GLU A 171 2.37 -0.36 -0.30
C GLU A 171 2.25 0.96 0.51
N VAL A 172 1.94 2.06 -0.16
CA VAL A 172 1.84 3.41 0.45
C VAL A 172 0.53 4.13 0.07
N PRO A 173 -0.65 3.57 0.41
CA PRO A 173 -1.94 4.10 -0.02
C PRO A 173 -2.18 5.56 0.38
N HIS A 174 -1.67 5.98 1.54
CA HIS A 174 -1.79 7.35 2.03
C HIS A 174 -0.94 8.37 1.24
N TYR A 175 0.02 7.90 0.44
CA TYR A 175 0.90 8.74 -0.37
C TYR A 175 0.49 8.75 -1.85
N HIS A 176 -0.63 8.11 -2.23
CA HIS A 176 -1.09 8.07 -3.62
C HIS A 176 -1.45 9.45 -4.19
N HIS A 177 -1.69 10.47 -3.35
CA HIS A 177 -1.84 11.85 -3.80
C HIS A 177 -0.59 12.39 -4.53
N GLU A 178 0.59 11.83 -4.25
CA GLU A 178 1.82 12.15 -4.97
C GLU A 178 1.77 11.64 -6.40
N LEU A 179 1.35 10.38 -6.62
CA LEU A 179 1.19 9.84 -7.97
C LEU A 179 0.25 10.69 -8.82
N VAL A 180 -0.85 11.16 -8.23
CA VAL A 180 -1.83 12.02 -8.91
C VAL A 180 -1.21 13.38 -9.25
N TYR A 181 -0.50 14.00 -8.30
CA TYR A 181 0.23 15.24 -8.53
C TYR A 181 1.25 15.10 -9.67
N GLU A 182 2.11 14.08 -9.61
CA GLU A 182 3.12 13.80 -10.65
C GLU A 182 2.49 13.52 -12.01
N ALA A 183 1.35 12.81 -12.05
CA ALA A 183 0.62 12.57 -13.30
C ALA A 183 0.09 13.86 -13.94
N ILE A 184 -0.37 14.81 -13.12
CA ILE A 184 -0.82 16.12 -13.58
C ILE A 184 0.37 16.91 -14.10
N VAL A 185 1.44 17.05 -13.30
CA VAL A 185 2.64 17.80 -13.70
C VAL A 185 3.22 17.25 -15.00
N MET A 186 3.41 15.94 -15.12
CA MET A 186 3.85 15.30 -16.36
C MET A 186 2.94 15.60 -17.55
N THR A 187 1.63 15.68 -17.33
CA THR A 187 0.67 16.03 -18.38
C THR A 187 0.90 17.48 -18.85
N LEU A 188 1.04 18.42 -17.92
CA LEU A 188 1.27 19.84 -18.20
C LEU A 188 2.58 20.07 -18.96
N GLU A 189 3.65 19.37 -18.56
CA GLU A 189 4.97 19.45 -19.18
C GLU A 189 5.04 18.81 -20.58
N SER A 190 4.17 17.83 -20.88
CA SER A 190 4.27 17.08 -22.14
C SER A 190 3.76 17.84 -23.37
N LEU A 191 2.92 18.87 -23.18
CA LEU A 191 2.19 19.60 -24.23
C LEU A 191 1.51 18.67 -25.28
N SER A 192 1.14 17.45 -24.89
CA SER A 192 0.67 16.39 -25.80
C SER A 192 -0.74 15.91 -25.44
N GLN A 193 -1.66 16.04 -26.39
CA GLN A 193 -3.04 15.51 -26.25
C GLN A 193 -3.06 14.02 -25.94
N THR A 194 -2.16 13.26 -26.57
CA THR A 194 -2.07 11.81 -26.36
C THR A 194 -1.61 11.47 -24.93
N THR A 195 -0.81 12.35 -24.31
CA THR A 195 -0.41 12.20 -22.90
C THR A 195 -1.58 12.53 -22.00
N GLU A 196 -2.29 13.63 -22.24
CA GLU A 196 -3.51 14.01 -21.50
C GLU A 196 -4.57 12.91 -21.52
N GLU A 197 -4.82 12.31 -22.69
CA GLU A 197 -5.80 11.24 -22.85
C GLU A 197 -5.46 10.02 -22.00
N ALA A 198 -4.20 9.62 -22.02
CA ALA A 198 -3.80 8.44 -21.29
C ALA A 198 -3.64 8.68 -19.80
N MET A 199 -3.15 9.84 -19.35
CA MET A 199 -3.13 10.14 -17.92
C MET A 199 -4.56 10.22 -17.36
N CYS A 200 -5.50 10.78 -18.12
CA CYS A 200 -6.93 10.75 -17.76
C CYS A 200 -7.47 9.31 -17.69
N GLU A 201 -7.13 8.45 -18.66
CA GLU A 201 -7.50 7.04 -18.67
C GLU A 201 -6.94 6.32 -17.43
N LEU A 202 -5.65 6.48 -17.13
CA LEU A 202 -5.01 5.87 -15.96
C LEU A 202 -5.68 6.31 -14.66
N LEU A 203 -5.82 7.62 -14.43
CA LEU A 203 -6.43 8.14 -13.20
C LEU A 203 -7.87 7.66 -13.03
N LYS A 204 -8.64 7.61 -14.13
CA LYS A 204 -9.99 7.03 -14.12
C LYS A 204 -9.96 5.56 -13.71
N GLN A 205 -9.06 4.76 -14.28
CA GLN A 205 -8.96 3.33 -13.94
C GLN A 205 -8.52 3.13 -12.48
N LEU A 206 -7.67 4.01 -11.94
CA LEU A 206 -7.25 3.99 -10.54
C LEU A 206 -8.39 4.35 -9.57
N ASP A 207 -9.26 5.29 -9.95
CA ASP A 207 -10.49 5.62 -9.22
C ASP A 207 -11.51 4.48 -9.27
N LEU A 208 -11.80 3.95 -10.48
CA LEU A 208 -12.76 2.86 -10.68
C LEU A 208 -12.40 1.57 -9.94
N THR A 209 -11.11 1.28 -9.80
CA THR A 209 -10.61 0.12 -9.04
C THR A 209 -10.40 0.42 -7.55
N CYS A 210 -10.74 1.63 -7.11
CA CYS A 210 -10.54 2.15 -5.75
C CYS A 210 -9.09 2.00 -5.25
N LEU A 211 -8.11 1.98 -6.17
CA LEU A 211 -6.71 1.87 -5.82
C LEU A 211 -6.16 3.22 -5.32
N VAL A 212 -6.66 4.31 -5.88
CA VAL A 212 -6.48 5.66 -5.34
C VAL A 212 -7.79 6.07 -4.69
N LEU A 213 -7.75 6.37 -3.38
CA LEU A 213 -8.94 6.80 -2.66
C LEU A 213 -9.38 8.20 -3.16
N PRO A 214 -10.69 8.52 -3.15
CA PRO A 214 -11.18 9.83 -3.58
C PRO A 214 -10.51 11.01 -2.87
N ALA A 215 -10.21 10.89 -1.58
CA ALA A 215 -9.51 11.92 -0.83
C ALA A 215 -8.06 12.13 -1.33
N GLY A 216 -7.36 11.05 -1.71
CA GLY A 216 -6.03 11.14 -2.29
C GLY A 216 -6.04 11.70 -3.71
N MET A 217 -7.05 11.34 -4.51
CA MET A 217 -7.30 11.94 -5.82
C MET A 217 -7.50 13.45 -5.71
N GLU A 218 -8.42 13.87 -4.84
CA GLU A 218 -8.69 15.29 -4.59
C GLU A 218 -7.46 16.04 -4.11
N GLN A 219 -6.74 15.49 -3.12
CA GLN A 219 -5.51 16.10 -2.61
C GLN A 219 -4.45 16.28 -3.71
N GLY A 220 -4.30 15.31 -4.61
CA GLY A 220 -3.34 15.40 -5.72
C GLY A 220 -3.66 16.53 -6.70
N PHE A 221 -4.95 16.67 -7.07
CA PHE A 221 -5.40 17.79 -7.92
C PHE A 221 -5.23 19.14 -7.24
N LEU A 222 -5.66 19.28 -5.98
CA LEU A 222 -5.57 20.56 -5.27
C LEU A 222 -4.13 21.01 -5.08
N ARG A 223 -3.20 20.09 -4.79
CA ARG A 223 -1.77 20.41 -4.75
C ARG A 223 -1.27 20.96 -6.06
N ALA A 224 -1.62 20.32 -7.18
CA ALA A 224 -1.21 20.82 -8.49
C ALA A 224 -1.79 22.22 -8.77
N PHE A 225 -3.02 22.49 -8.31
CA PHE A 225 -3.64 23.82 -8.43
C PHE A 225 -2.92 24.89 -7.60
N ASP A 226 -2.55 24.58 -6.36
CA ASP A 226 -1.82 25.47 -5.47
C ASP A 226 -0.43 25.83 -6.06
N ASP A 227 0.24 24.86 -6.70
CA ASP A 227 1.57 25.02 -7.29
C ASP A 227 1.55 25.64 -8.71
N MET A 228 0.37 25.96 -9.27
CA MET A 228 0.25 26.47 -10.65
C MET A 228 0.99 27.80 -10.90
N ALA A 229 1.13 28.63 -9.87
CA ALA A 229 1.88 29.89 -9.98
C ALA A 229 3.38 29.66 -10.22
N ASP A 230 3.92 28.54 -9.72
CA ASP A 230 5.31 28.15 -9.93
C ASP A 230 5.46 27.33 -11.21
N ILE A 231 4.56 26.37 -11.46
CA ILE A 231 4.57 25.52 -12.68
C ILE A 231 4.56 26.37 -13.96
N VAL A 232 3.81 27.48 -13.99
CA VAL A 232 3.72 28.34 -15.18
C VAL A 232 5.03 29.07 -15.51
N LEU A 233 5.94 29.21 -14.54
CA LEU A 233 7.26 29.81 -14.77
C LEU A 233 8.09 28.93 -15.71
N ASP A 234 7.96 27.60 -15.58
CA ASP A 234 8.63 26.63 -16.43
C ASP A 234 7.81 26.29 -17.69
N VAL A 235 6.47 26.25 -17.56
CA VAL A 235 5.55 25.90 -18.65
C VAL A 235 4.54 27.04 -18.90
N PRO A 236 4.81 27.97 -19.84
CA PRO A 236 3.97 29.15 -20.05
C PRO A 236 2.49 28.87 -20.43
N LEU A 237 2.22 27.69 -20.97
CA LEU A 237 0.89 27.23 -21.40
C LEU A 237 0.18 26.36 -20.35
N ALA A 238 0.74 26.22 -19.13
CA ALA A 238 0.25 25.28 -18.11
C ALA A 238 -1.25 25.45 -17.82
N TYR A 239 -1.74 26.67 -17.61
CA TYR A 239 -3.17 26.91 -17.32
C TYR A 239 -4.11 26.43 -18.43
N ILE A 240 -3.75 26.65 -19.70
CA ILE A 240 -4.57 26.21 -20.85
C ILE A 240 -4.62 24.67 -20.92
N ILE A 241 -3.49 24.03 -20.64
CA ILE A 241 -3.40 22.56 -20.63
C ILE A 241 -4.15 22.00 -19.43
N LEU A 242 -4.05 22.64 -18.27
CA LEU A 242 -4.77 22.27 -17.05
C LEU A 242 -6.28 22.33 -17.27
N ASP A 243 -6.82 23.44 -17.78
CA ASP A 243 -8.25 23.59 -18.04
C ASP A 243 -8.77 22.47 -18.94
N ARG A 244 -8.03 22.18 -20.03
CA ARG A 244 -8.37 21.11 -20.96
C ARG A 244 -8.31 19.74 -20.30
N PHE A 245 -7.29 19.49 -19.49
CA PHE A 245 -7.09 18.22 -18.80
C PHE A 245 -8.18 17.98 -17.73
N VAL A 246 -8.50 18.99 -16.93
CA VAL A 246 -9.56 18.93 -15.92
C VAL A 246 -10.91 18.72 -16.57
N GLU A 247 -11.23 19.46 -17.64
CA GLU A 247 -12.46 19.26 -18.41
C GLU A 247 -12.55 17.82 -18.98
N ARG A 248 -11.43 17.27 -19.46
CA ARG A 248 -11.37 15.87 -19.91
C ARG A 248 -11.65 14.89 -18.76
N CYS A 249 -11.04 15.10 -17.61
CA CYS A 249 -11.24 14.27 -16.41
C CYS A 249 -12.69 14.39 -15.87
N ASN A 250 -13.28 15.58 -15.94
CA ASN A 250 -14.67 15.84 -15.58
C ASN A 250 -15.62 15.05 -16.49
N ARG A 251 -15.41 15.09 -17.81
CA ARG A 251 -16.17 14.26 -18.77
C ARG A 251 -15.99 12.76 -18.55
N ALA A 252 -14.83 12.34 -18.02
CA ALA A 252 -14.57 10.95 -17.67
C ALA A 252 -15.33 10.50 -16.39
N GLY A 253 -15.80 11.44 -15.58
CA GLY A 253 -16.77 11.23 -14.49
C GLY A 253 -16.18 10.83 -13.14
N PHE A 254 -14.88 11.06 -12.90
CA PHE A 254 -14.21 10.70 -11.64
C PHE A 254 -13.79 11.91 -10.78
N LEU A 255 -14.00 13.14 -11.25
CA LEU A 255 -13.69 14.34 -10.47
C LEU A 255 -14.84 14.69 -9.53
N THR A 256 -14.50 15.16 -8.34
CA THR A 256 -15.47 15.71 -7.38
C THR A 256 -15.79 17.17 -7.68
N ASP A 257 -16.97 17.63 -7.26
CA ASP A 257 -17.36 19.05 -7.37
C ASP A 257 -16.34 19.98 -6.70
N LYS A 258 -15.67 19.51 -5.65
CA LYS A 258 -14.65 20.28 -4.95
C LYS A 258 -13.43 20.53 -5.85
N ILE A 259 -12.98 19.54 -6.62
CA ILE A 259 -11.89 19.75 -7.59
C ILE A 259 -12.34 20.77 -8.65
N ILE A 260 -13.52 20.58 -9.23
CA ILE A 260 -14.03 21.42 -10.33
C ILE A 260 -14.18 22.88 -9.89
N ASN A 261 -14.67 23.13 -8.67
CA ASN A 261 -14.89 24.48 -8.16
C ASN A 261 -13.60 25.21 -7.74
N ASN A 262 -12.46 24.50 -7.61
CA ASN A 262 -11.18 25.08 -7.19
C ASN A 262 -10.15 25.17 -8.33
N VAL A 263 -10.56 24.94 -9.58
CA VAL A 263 -9.65 25.07 -10.73
C VAL A 263 -9.18 26.54 -10.82
N PRO A 264 -7.86 26.80 -10.82
CA PRO A 264 -7.35 28.15 -10.85
C PRO A 264 -7.47 28.73 -12.26
N SER A 265 -8.13 29.89 -12.38
CA SER A 265 -8.20 30.66 -13.61
C SER A 265 -7.04 31.67 -13.68
N ARG A 266 -6.36 31.75 -14.82
CA ARG A 266 -5.35 32.78 -15.09
C ARG A 266 -5.96 34.06 -15.68
#